data_AF-A0AAW2ASP9-F1
#
_entry.id   AF-A0AAW2ASP9-F1
#
_cell.length_a   1.000
_cell.length_b   1.000
_cell.length_c   1.000
_cell.angle_alpha   90.00
_cell.angle_beta   90.00
_cell.angle_gamma   90.00
#
_symmetry.space_group_name_H-M   'P 1'
#
loop_
_entity.id
_entity.type
_entity.pdbx_description
1 polymer ?
#
loop_
_entity_poly.entity_id
_entity_poly.type
_entity_poly.pdbx_seq_one_letter_code
_entity_poly.pdbx_strand_id
1 'polypeptide(L)'
;MNVVVFGVSETDVCVFLRSVCVCVCVCVMAGKVKWVTDMEKSVLITNFEKRGWIQVTDSDDWNFYWMSVQTIRSVISVDTGYRLTNDQMVNHFPNHYELTRKDLMIKNIKSYHKDLEKEASPLAEKDESGKYLYLAGFQSELLAFDRFVAANSGKEAYIISLYIDNPLLIGGKKFDLRLYVLVTSYRPLKCYM
;
A
#
# COMPACT_ATOMS: atom_id res chain seq x y z
N MET A 1 -11.98 18.12 -1.93
CA MET A 1 -13.02 17.13 -2.26
C MET A 1 -12.85 16.79 -3.73
N ASN A 2 -11.80 16.03 -4.06
CA ASN A 2 -11.47 15.65 -5.45
C ASN A 2 -11.16 14.16 -5.40
N VAL A 3 -12.02 13.34 -6.00
CA VAL A 3 -11.81 11.90 -6.20
C VAL A 3 -11.71 11.72 -7.70
N VAL A 4 -10.56 11.26 -8.18
CA VAL A 4 -10.36 10.92 -9.58
C VAL A 4 -10.54 9.41 -9.71
N VAL A 5 -11.53 8.99 -10.47
CA VAL A 5 -11.76 7.60 -10.84
C VAL A 5 -11.09 7.41 -12.20
N PHE A 6 -9.95 6.72 -12.23
CA PHE A 6 -9.37 6.26 -13.50
C PHE A 6 -9.98 4.92 -13.84
N GLY A 7 -10.76 4.87 -14.94
CA GLY A 7 -11.13 3.62 -15.60
C GLY A 7 -10.00 3.22 -16.53
N VAL A 8 -9.19 2.26 -16.12
CA VAL A 8 -8.23 1.61 -17.02
C VAL A 8 -8.98 0.42 -17.64
N SER A 9 -9.71 0.64 -18.73
CA SER A 9 -10.58 -0.35 -19.41
C SER A 9 -11.87 -0.77 -18.67
N GLU A 10 -12.80 -1.40 -19.41
CA GLU A 10 -14.18 -1.75 -18.99
C GLU A 10 -14.28 -2.69 -17.77
N THR A 11 -13.17 -3.30 -17.34
CA THR A 11 -13.16 -4.35 -16.30
C THR A 11 -12.44 -3.98 -15.01
N ASP A 12 -11.72 -2.86 -14.95
CA ASP A 12 -10.89 -2.54 -13.79
C ASP A 12 -11.61 -1.61 -12.79
N VAL A 13 -11.50 -1.94 -11.51
CA VAL A 13 -12.01 -1.11 -10.41
C VAL A 13 -10.87 -0.51 -9.63
N CYS A 14 -10.70 0.81 -9.76
CA CYS A 14 -9.89 1.66 -8.89
C CYS A 14 -10.81 2.56 -8.04
N VAL A 15 -10.93 2.31 -6.74
CA VAL A 15 -11.66 3.15 -5.79
C VAL A 15 -10.76 3.53 -4.63
N PHE A 16 -10.51 4.84 -4.49
CA PHE A 16 -9.59 5.37 -3.50
C PHE A 16 -10.32 6.00 -2.33
N LEU A 17 -10.01 5.51 -1.12
CA LEU A 17 -10.31 6.19 0.13
C LEU A 17 -9.03 6.40 0.93
N ARG A 18 -8.80 7.68 1.28
CA ARG A 18 -7.72 8.24 2.09
C ARG A 18 -6.58 7.26 2.47
N SER A 19 -5.43 7.50 1.85
CA SER A 19 -4.07 7.14 2.31
C SER A 19 -3.66 5.67 2.35
N VAL A 20 -4.49 4.73 1.88
CA VAL A 20 -4.04 3.36 1.62
C VAL A 20 -4.45 3.00 0.19
N CYS A 21 -3.44 2.74 -0.64
CA CYS A 21 -3.61 2.41 -2.04
C CYS A 21 -3.73 0.90 -2.16
N VAL A 22 -4.95 0.39 -2.30
CA VAL A 22 -5.13 -0.97 -2.81
C VAL A 22 -6.34 -0.98 -3.70
N CYS A 23 -6.16 -1.48 -4.92
CA CYS A 23 -7.28 -1.81 -5.78
C CYS A 23 -7.02 -3.09 -6.55
N VAL A 24 -8.07 -3.60 -7.18
CA VAL A 24 -8.24 -5.02 -7.48
C VAL A 24 -8.48 -5.17 -8.97
N CYS A 25 -7.75 -6.09 -9.60
CA CYS A 25 -8.07 -6.60 -10.92
C CYS A 25 -9.20 -7.61 -10.74
N VAL A 26 -10.42 -7.32 -11.18
CA VAL A 26 -11.47 -8.35 -11.22
C VAL A 26 -11.31 -9.09 -12.55
N CYS A 27 -10.61 -10.24 -12.49
CA CYS A 27 -10.50 -11.12 -13.63
C CYS A 27 -11.91 -11.60 -14.02
N VAL A 28 -12.15 -11.74 -15.33
CA VAL A 28 -13.46 -12.01 -15.95
C VAL A 28 -14.12 -13.25 -15.32
N MET A 29 -14.97 -13.03 -14.32
CA MET A 29 -15.87 -14.04 -13.77
C MET A 29 -17.06 -14.19 -14.72
N ALA A 30 -17.38 -15.42 -15.13
CA ALA A 30 -18.56 -15.69 -15.95
C ALA A 30 -19.84 -15.48 -15.11
N GLY A 31 -20.38 -14.26 -15.08
CA GLY A 31 -21.59 -13.90 -14.34
C GLY A 31 -21.54 -12.50 -13.73
N LYS A 32 -22.63 -12.11 -13.06
CA LYS A 32 -22.64 -10.86 -12.26
C LYS A 32 -21.77 -11.07 -11.03
N VAL A 33 -20.74 -10.24 -10.88
CA VAL A 33 -19.83 -10.25 -9.73
C VAL A 33 -20.60 -9.96 -8.44
N LYS A 34 -20.42 -10.82 -7.44
CA LYS A 34 -20.96 -10.64 -6.09
C LYS A 34 -19.90 -10.00 -5.20
N TRP A 35 -20.27 -8.94 -4.48
CA TRP A 35 -19.32 -8.19 -3.65
C TRP A 35 -19.79 -7.98 -2.22
N VAL A 36 -18.82 -7.88 -1.31
CA VAL A 36 -18.99 -7.63 0.12
C VAL A 36 -18.07 -6.47 0.54
N THR A 37 -18.51 -5.67 1.51
CA THR A 37 -17.68 -4.67 2.19
C THR A 37 -18.03 -4.64 3.67
N ASP A 38 -17.02 -4.51 4.54
CA ASP A 38 -17.20 -4.19 5.96
C ASP A 38 -17.08 -2.67 6.22
N MET A 39 -16.95 -1.88 5.16
CA MET A 39 -16.78 -0.44 5.20
C MET A 39 -17.94 0.28 4.52
N GLU A 40 -18.58 1.21 5.23
CA GLU A 40 -19.58 2.11 4.65
C GLU A 40 -18.91 3.27 3.90
N LYS A 41 -18.74 3.09 2.60
CA LYS A 41 -18.02 4.02 1.73
C LYS A 41 -18.81 4.24 0.44
N SER A 42 -19.55 5.34 0.40
CA SER A 42 -20.47 5.66 -0.71
C SER A 42 -19.82 5.56 -2.10
N VAL A 43 -18.55 5.95 -2.23
CA VAL A 43 -17.81 5.87 -3.50
C VAL A 43 -17.61 4.43 -3.97
N LEU A 44 -17.34 3.48 -3.06
CA LEU A 44 -17.22 2.06 -3.39
C LEU A 44 -18.56 1.50 -3.83
N ILE A 45 -19.58 1.71 -3.00
CA ILE A 45 -20.95 1.21 -3.21
C ILE A 45 -21.49 1.70 -4.56
N THR A 46 -21.46 3.01 -4.79
CA THR A 46 -21.93 3.62 -6.05
C THR A 46 -21.16 3.09 -7.27
N ASN A 47 -19.88 2.79 -7.12
CA ASN A 47 -19.04 2.32 -8.23
C ASN A 47 -19.36 0.86 -8.61
N PHE A 48 -19.59 0.00 -7.61
CA PHE A 48 -19.99 -1.39 -7.81
C PHE A 48 -21.43 -1.50 -8.35
N GLU A 49 -22.36 -0.70 -7.81
CA GLU A 49 -23.74 -0.63 -8.29
C GLU A 49 -23.82 -0.19 -9.76
N LYS A 50 -23.04 0.83 -10.15
CA LYS A 50 -22.97 1.29 -11.56
C LYS A 50 -22.46 0.23 -12.52
N ARG A 51 -21.71 -0.76 -12.03
CA ARG A 51 -21.22 -1.92 -12.81
C ARG A 51 -22.21 -3.08 -12.82
N GLY A 52 -23.35 -2.94 -12.15
CA GLY A 52 -24.34 -4.00 -12.00
C GLY A 52 -23.87 -5.16 -11.13
N TRP A 53 -22.87 -4.94 -10.26
CA TRP A 53 -22.43 -5.94 -9.30
C TRP A 53 -23.46 -6.09 -8.18
N ILE A 54 -23.56 -7.31 -7.65
CA ILE A 54 -24.59 -7.67 -6.67
C ILE A 54 -23.96 -7.61 -5.28
N GLN A 55 -24.51 -6.78 -4.40
CA GLN A 55 -24.09 -6.78 -3.00
C GLN A 55 -24.64 -8.02 -2.30
N VAL A 56 -23.78 -8.74 -1.58
CA VAL A 56 -24.15 -9.90 -0.76
C VAL A 56 -23.59 -9.74 0.65
N THR A 57 -23.96 -10.62 1.58
CA THR A 57 -23.37 -10.63 2.93
C THR A 57 -22.11 -11.50 2.97
N ASP A 58 -21.35 -11.40 4.07
CA ASP A 58 -20.16 -12.22 4.30
C ASP A 58 -20.45 -13.71 4.54
N SER A 59 -21.70 -14.06 4.88
CA SER A 59 -22.19 -15.43 4.98
C SER A 59 -22.55 -16.06 3.65
N ASP A 60 -22.72 -15.27 2.59
CA ASP A 60 -23.09 -15.74 1.26
C ASP A 60 -21.86 -16.15 0.43
N ASP A 61 -22.10 -16.78 -0.72
CA ASP A 61 -21.08 -16.97 -1.73
C ASP A 61 -20.73 -15.63 -2.40
N TRP A 62 -19.48 -15.18 -2.27
CA TRP A 62 -18.99 -13.90 -2.79
C TRP A 62 -17.75 -14.09 -3.67
N ASN A 63 -17.57 -13.17 -4.63
CA ASN A 63 -16.38 -13.16 -5.50
C ASN A 63 -15.37 -12.12 -5.05
N PHE A 64 -15.84 -10.97 -4.58
CA PHE A 64 -14.98 -9.87 -4.21
C PHE A 64 -15.32 -9.33 -2.82
N TYR A 65 -14.35 -9.31 -1.91
CA TYR A 65 -14.54 -8.73 -0.59
C TYR A 65 -13.58 -7.54 -0.42
N TRP A 66 -14.16 -6.33 -0.38
CA TRP A 66 -13.47 -5.13 0.07
C TRP A 66 -13.38 -5.11 1.60
N MET A 67 -12.26 -5.56 2.15
CA MET A 67 -12.03 -5.67 3.59
C MET A 67 -11.31 -4.44 4.16
N SER A 68 -11.67 -4.09 5.39
CA SER A 68 -10.89 -3.20 6.24
C SER A 68 -9.57 -3.85 6.66
N VAL A 69 -8.62 -3.03 7.11
CA VAL A 69 -7.31 -3.49 7.60
C VAL A 69 -7.45 -4.43 8.82
N GLN A 70 -8.50 -4.27 9.62
CA GLN A 70 -8.73 -5.13 10.78
C GLN A 70 -9.19 -6.53 10.35
N THR A 71 -10.18 -6.59 9.47
CA THR A 71 -10.75 -7.84 8.96
C THR A 71 -9.75 -8.66 8.20
N ILE A 72 -9.01 -8.06 7.26
CA ILE A 72 -8.01 -8.80 6.48
C ILE A 72 -6.91 -9.39 7.36
N ARG A 73 -6.49 -8.70 8.43
CA ARG A 73 -5.48 -9.21 9.35
C ARG A 73 -5.96 -10.44 10.10
N SER A 74 -7.26 -10.53 10.39
CA SER A 74 -7.86 -11.72 10.99
C SER A 74 -8.01 -12.85 9.97
N VAL A 75 -8.44 -12.54 8.75
CA VAL A 75 -8.69 -13.53 7.68
C VAL A 75 -7.40 -14.16 7.16
N ILE A 76 -6.34 -13.38 6.98
CA ILE A 76 -5.03 -13.86 6.47
C ILE A 76 -4.14 -14.43 7.60
N SER A 77 -4.52 -14.26 8.88
CA SER A 77 -3.72 -14.83 9.98
C SER A 77 -3.59 -16.34 9.83
N VAL A 78 -2.40 -16.87 10.10
CA VAL A 78 -2.14 -18.32 10.03
C VAL A 78 -3.04 -19.10 11.00
N ASP A 79 -3.49 -18.44 12.08
CA ASP A 79 -4.26 -19.05 13.15
C ASP A 79 -5.72 -19.39 12.77
N THR A 80 -6.31 -18.67 11.82
CA THR A 80 -7.71 -18.90 11.41
C THR A 80 -7.84 -20.05 10.41
N GLY A 81 -6.74 -20.50 9.78
CA GLY A 81 -6.74 -21.61 8.82
C GLY A 81 -7.58 -21.36 7.55
N TYR A 82 -8.11 -20.15 7.39
CA TYR A 82 -8.99 -19.78 6.29
C TYR A 82 -8.17 -19.61 5.00
N ARG A 83 -8.59 -20.30 3.94
CA ARG A 83 -7.97 -20.19 2.61
C ARG A 83 -9.00 -19.69 1.62
N LEU A 84 -8.67 -18.59 0.96
CA LEU A 84 -9.45 -18.06 -0.15
C LEU A 84 -9.51 -19.09 -1.28
N THR A 85 -10.67 -19.22 -1.91
CA THR A 85 -10.83 -20.01 -3.13
C THR A 85 -10.28 -19.26 -4.34
N ASN A 86 -10.09 -19.95 -5.47
CA ASN A 86 -9.55 -19.32 -6.69
C ASN A 86 -10.46 -18.23 -7.27
N ASP A 87 -11.75 -18.27 -6.94
CA ASP A 87 -12.79 -17.36 -7.42
C ASP A 87 -13.04 -16.19 -6.44
N GLN A 88 -12.26 -16.14 -5.35
CA GLN A 88 -12.35 -15.13 -4.32
C GLN A 88 -11.19 -14.15 -4.39
N MET A 89 -11.52 -12.87 -4.32
CA MET A 89 -10.58 -11.77 -4.43
C MET A 89 -10.73 -10.80 -3.26
N VAL A 90 -9.60 -10.34 -2.74
CA VAL A 90 -9.53 -9.37 -1.64
C VAL A 90 -8.65 -8.19 -2.03
N ASN A 91 -8.94 -7.03 -1.44
CA ASN A 91 -8.24 -5.77 -1.68
C ASN A 91 -6.95 -5.60 -0.86
N HIS A 92 -6.26 -6.66 -0.46
CA HIS A 92 -5.03 -6.55 0.34
C HIS A 92 -4.12 -7.75 0.08
N PHE A 93 -2.82 -7.50 -0.07
CA PHE A 93 -1.84 -8.59 -0.06
C PHE A 93 -1.54 -9.04 1.38
N PRO A 94 -1.19 -10.32 1.56
CA PRO A 94 -0.56 -10.78 2.79
C PRO A 94 0.65 -9.91 3.13
N ASN A 95 0.83 -9.60 4.41
CA ASN A 95 1.94 -8.76 4.90
C ASN A 95 2.01 -7.34 4.29
N HIS A 96 0.89 -6.79 3.80
CA HIS A 96 0.84 -5.41 3.26
C HIS A 96 1.40 -4.35 4.23
N TYR A 97 1.36 -4.60 5.55
CA TYR A 97 1.88 -3.70 6.57
C TYR A 97 3.40 -3.50 6.52
N GLU A 98 4.16 -4.39 5.88
CA GLU A 98 5.60 -4.25 5.65
C GLU A 98 5.97 -2.99 4.84
N LEU A 99 5.07 -2.55 3.97
CA LEU A 99 5.25 -1.34 3.15
C LEU A 99 4.40 -0.16 3.63
N THR A 100 3.29 -0.37 4.35
CA THR A 100 2.43 0.75 4.78
C THR A 100 2.82 1.32 6.14
N ARG A 101 3.56 0.56 6.97
CA ARG A 101 4.08 1.06 8.24
C ARG A 101 5.45 1.69 8.07
N LYS A 102 5.60 2.92 8.55
CA LYS A 102 6.86 3.67 8.45
C LYS A 102 8.04 2.96 9.13
N ASP A 103 7.84 2.31 10.27
CA ASP A 103 8.92 1.63 10.99
C ASP A 103 9.43 0.38 10.26
N LEU A 104 8.54 -0.35 9.59
CA LEU A 104 8.89 -1.52 8.77
C LEU A 104 9.46 -1.09 7.43
N MET A 105 8.87 -0.10 6.78
CA MET A 105 9.40 0.49 5.54
C MET A 105 10.86 0.91 5.70
N ILE A 106 11.19 1.61 6.79
CA ILE A 106 12.58 2.02 7.07
C ILE A 106 13.50 0.81 7.24
N LYS A 107 13.06 -0.24 7.96
CA LYS A 107 13.85 -1.48 8.10
C LYS A 107 14.08 -2.15 6.75
N ASN A 108 13.04 -2.22 5.92
CA ASN A 108 13.09 -2.82 4.59
C ASN A 108 14.02 -2.04 3.66
N ILE A 109 13.95 -0.70 3.68
CA ILE A 109 14.89 0.16 2.94
C ILE A 109 16.33 -0.04 3.43
N LYS A 110 16.57 -0.07 4.76
CA LYS A 110 17.90 -0.33 5.32
C LYS A 110 18.46 -1.68 4.90
N SER A 111 17.64 -2.73 4.90
CA SER A 111 18.05 -4.06 4.44
C SER A 111 18.39 -4.03 2.96
N TYR A 112 17.52 -3.44 2.15
CA TYR A 112 17.71 -3.31 0.71
C TYR A 112 19.02 -2.61 0.33
N HIS A 113 19.36 -1.51 1.02
CA HIS A 113 20.65 -0.84 0.82
C HIS A 113 21.85 -1.75 1.11
N LYS A 114 21.81 -2.51 2.21
CA LYS A 114 22.89 -3.46 2.53
C LYS A 114 23.04 -4.55 1.48
N ASP A 115 21.93 -5.00 0.91
CA ASP A 115 21.96 -6.04 -0.12
C ASP A 115 22.51 -5.48 -1.44
N LEU A 116 22.15 -4.25 -1.82
CA LEU A 116 22.77 -3.56 -2.97
C LEU A 116 24.29 -3.38 -2.82
N GLU A 117 24.76 -3.05 -1.61
CA GLU A 117 26.20 -2.95 -1.32
C GLU A 117 26.91 -4.31 -1.46
N LYS A 118 26.31 -5.39 -0.94
CA LYS A 118 26.86 -6.76 -1.08
C LYS A 118 26.92 -7.22 -2.52
N GLU A 119 25.92 -6.86 -3.32
CA GLU A 119 25.82 -7.20 -4.74
C GLU A 119 26.69 -6.29 -5.63
N ALA A 120 27.39 -5.32 -5.05
CA ALA A 120 28.17 -4.29 -5.78
C ALA A 120 27.35 -3.64 -6.90
N SER A 121 26.06 -3.40 -6.65
CA SER A 121 25.15 -2.81 -7.62
C SER A 121 25.54 -1.36 -7.93
N PRO A 122 25.46 -0.90 -9.19
CA PRO A 122 25.65 0.52 -9.53
C PRO A 122 24.72 1.47 -8.76
N LEU A 123 23.57 0.97 -8.29
CA LEU A 123 22.63 1.75 -7.48
C LEU A 123 23.14 2.02 -6.04
N ALA A 124 24.16 1.29 -5.59
CA ALA A 124 24.81 1.48 -4.30
C ALA A 124 25.97 2.49 -4.34
N GLU A 125 26.24 3.10 -5.50
CA GLU A 125 27.32 4.08 -5.65
C GLU A 125 27.08 5.31 -4.76
N LYS A 126 28.13 5.72 -4.05
CA LYS A 126 28.11 6.86 -3.12
C LYS A 126 28.98 7.98 -3.65
N ASP A 127 28.57 9.22 -3.40
CA ASP A 127 29.40 10.39 -3.59
C ASP A 127 30.52 10.47 -2.55
N GLU A 128 31.39 11.47 -2.71
CA GLU A 128 32.53 11.74 -1.81
C GLU A 128 32.10 12.02 -0.36
N SER A 129 30.85 12.42 -0.14
CA SER A 129 30.27 12.65 1.20
C SER A 129 29.68 11.38 1.83
N GLY A 130 29.73 10.25 1.12
CA GLY A 130 29.16 8.97 1.55
C GLY A 130 27.66 8.84 1.28
N LYS A 131 27.09 9.70 0.44
CA LYS A 131 25.67 9.72 0.07
C LYS A 131 25.42 8.93 -1.22
N TYR A 132 24.44 8.03 -1.22
CA TYR A 132 24.00 7.29 -2.41
C TYR A 132 23.58 8.25 -3.52
N LEU A 133 24.19 8.11 -4.69
CA LEU A 133 23.94 8.98 -5.85
C LEU A 133 22.49 8.87 -6.34
N TYR A 134 21.98 7.64 -6.46
CA TYR A 134 20.66 7.35 -7.05
C TYR A 134 19.52 7.27 -6.03
N LEU A 135 19.85 7.20 -4.73
CA LEU A 135 18.90 7.04 -3.62
C LEU A 135 19.03 8.15 -2.56
N ALA A 136 19.71 9.25 -2.94
CA ALA A 136 20.04 10.39 -2.09
C ALA A 136 18.85 10.96 -1.29
N GLY A 137 17.64 10.93 -1.84
CA GLY A 137 16.43 11.49 -1.21
C GLY A 137 15.98 10.78 0.07
N PHE A 138 16.30 9.49 0.22
CA PHE A 138 15.90 8.69 1.39
C PHE A 138 16.99 8.62 2.47
N GLN A 139 18.23 8.95 2.13
CA GLN A 139 19.37 8.76 3.04
C GLN A 139 19.41 9.74 4.21
N SER A 140 18.95 10.98 4.01
CA SER A 140 18.82 11.96 5.09
C SER A 140 17.84 11.49 6.18
N GLU A 141 16.81 10.73 5.83
CA GLU A 141 15.86 10.15 6.80
C GLU A 141 16.41 8.89 7.49
N LEU A 142 17.25 8.12 6.81
CA LEU A 142 17.81 6.85 7.32
C LEU A 142 18.93 7.04 8.35
N LEU A 143 19.72 8.10 8.22
CA LEU A 143 20.85 8.45 9.10
C LEU A 143 20.41 9.12 10.41
N ALA A 144 19.25 9.79 10.42
CA ALA A 144 18.65 10.35 11.65
C ALA A 144 17.84 9.31 12.45
N PHE A 145 17.74 8.07 11.96
CA PHE A 145 17.05 6.99 12.64
C PHE A 145 17.96 6.32 13.68
N ASP A 146 18.43 7.11 14.63
CA ASP A 146 18.78 6.55 15.93
C ASP A 146 17.46 6.24 16.63
N ARG A 147 17.26 4.96 16.91
CA ARG A 147 16.17 4.51 17.77
C ARG A 147 16.41 5.17 19.12
N PHE A 148 15.72 6.27 19.42
CA PHE A 148 15.55 6.68 20.81
C PHE A 148 14.57 5.70 21.47
N VAL A 149 15.03 4.46 21.64
CA VAL A 149 14.49 3.60 22.67
C VAL A 149 15.02 4.22 23.94
N ALA A 150 14.20 5.02 24.61
CA ALA A 150 14.46 5.33 26.01
C ALA A 150 14.47 3.98 26.75
N ALA A 151 15.65 3.39 26.87
CA ALA A 151 15.86 2.20 27.65
C ALA A 151 15.28 2.49 29.05
N ASN A 152 14.28 1.72 29.44
CA ASN A 152 13.61 1.73 30.76
C ASN A 152 12.44 2.70 31.04
N SER A 153 11.59 3.04 30.08
CA SER A 153 10.22 3.46 30.45
C SER A 153 9.24 3.05 29.35
N GLY A 154 8.02 2.62 29.71
CA GLY A 154 6.96 2.19 28.79
C GLY A 154 6.45 3.29 27.84
N LYS A 155 7.35 3.91 27.08
CA LYS A 155 7.11 4.97 26.12
C LYS A 155 7.02 4.38 24.71
N GLU A 156 6.11 4.93 23.92
CA GLU A 156 5.84 4.53 22.54
C GLU A 156 7.08 4.66 21.65
N ALA A 157 7.16 3.84 20.60
CA ALA A 157 8.21 3.92 19.60
C ALA A 157 7.93 5.08 18.62
N TYR A 158 8.87 6.00 18.48
CA TYR A 158 8.77 7.14 17.54
C TYR A 158 9.77 7.01 16.40
N ILE A 159 9.45 7.64 15.27
CA ILE A 159 10.31 7.74 14.09
C ILE A 159 10.64 9.21 13.88
N ILE A 160 11.93 9.51 13.80
CA ILE A 160 12.44 10.85 13.50
C ILE A 160 12.91 10.85 12.04
N SER A 161 12.50 11.85 11.28
CA SER A 161 12.95 12.10 9.90
C SER A 161 13.36 13.57 9.78
N LEU A 162 14.40 13.83 9.00
CA LEU A 162 14.85 15.19 8.71
C LEU A 162 13.80 15.92 7.88
N TYR A 163 13.55 17.17 8.24
CA TYR A 163 12.63 18.02 7.50
C TYR A 163 13.26 18.46 6.17
N ILE A 164 12.46 18.50 5.11
CA ILE A 164 12.89 19.03 3.80
C ILE A 164 12.74 20.55 3.86
N ASP A 165 13.87 21.25 3.97
CA ASP A 165 13.90 22.71 4.17
C ASP A 165 13.43 23.50 2.94
N ASN A 166 13.76 23.02 1.74
CA ASN A 166 13.45 23.68 0.46
C ASN A 166 12.47 22.84 -0.38
N PRO A 167 11.20 22.69 0.01
CA PRO A 167 10.21 21.96 -0.79
C PRO A 167 9.83 22.77 -2.04
N LEU A 168 9.41 22.07 -3.10
CA LEU A 168 8.79 22.72 -4.25
C LEU A 168 7.51 23.44 -3.80
N LEU A 169 7.39 24.72 -4.16
CA LEU A 169 6.26 25.57 -3.81
C LEU A 169 5.43 25.89 -5.05
N ILE A 170 4.10 25.83 -4.94
CA ILE A 170 3.18 26.36 -5.95
C ILE A 170 2.47 27.57 -5.33
N GLY A 171 2.65 28.75 -5.92
CA GLY A 171 2.09 30.00 -5.38
C GLY A 171 2.57 30.32 -3.96
N GLY A 172 3.83 29.99 -3.64
CA GLY A 172 4.41 30.19 -2.32
C GLY A 172 3.91 29.24 -1.23
N LYS A 173 3.13 28.20 -1.58
CA LYS A 173 2.62 27.20 -0.64
C LYS A 173 3.24 25.83 -0.90
N LYS A 174 3.61 25.14 0.19
CA LYS A 174 4.02 23.74 0.16
C LYS A 174 2.81 22.87 -0.16
N PHE A 175 3.03 21.81 -0.93
CA PHE A 175 2.03 20.80 -1.24
C PHE A 175 2.68 19.42 -1.24
N ASP A 176 1.87 18.39 -1.01
CA ASP A 176 2.27 17.00 -1.11
C ASP A 176 1.60 16.37 -2.33
N LEU A 177 2.32 15.50 -3.04
CA LEU A 177 1.76 14.71 -4.13
C LEU A 177 1.19 13.40 -3.60
N ARG A 178 -0.03 13.09 -4.02
CA ARG A 178 -0.64 11.79 -3.78
C ARG A 178 -0.63 10.99 -5.07
N LEU A 179 0.29 10.03 -5.14
CA LEU A 179 0.32 9.04 -6.21
C LEU A 179 -0.45 7.79 -5.76
N TYR A 180 -1.10 7.14 -6.71
CA TYR A 180 -1.84 5.91 -6.50
C TYR A 180 -1.21 4.83 -7.36
N VAL A 181 -0.92 3.67 -6.78
CA VAL A 181 -0.35 2.51 -7.46
C VAL A 181 -1.24 1.29 -7.25
N LEU A 182 -1.74 0.71 -8.33
CA LEU A 182 -2.48 -0.54 -8.36
C LEU A 182 -1.51 -1.70 -8.52
N VAL A 183 -1.47 -2.62 -7.56
CA VAL A 183 -0.68 -3.87 -7.66
C VAL A 183 -1.65 -5.04 -7.82
N THR A 184 -1.54 -5.78 -8.92
CA THR A 184 -2.48 -6.87 -9.24
C THR A 184 -1.90 -8.25 -9.03
N SER A 185 -0.57 -8.39 -9.10
CA SER A 185 0.14 -9.63 -8.80
C SER A 185 1.53 -9.32 -8.28
N TYR A 186 2.06 -10.19 -7.41
CA TYR A 186 3.44 -10.17 -6.94
C TYR A 186 4.30 -11.27 -7.59
N ARG A 187 3.69 -12.23 -8.31
CA ARG A 187 4.37 -13.32 -9.03
C ARG A 187 3.63 -13.66 -10.33
N PRO A 188 4.04 -13.10 -11.49
CA PRO A 188 5.04 -12.03 -11.65
C PRO A 188 4.52 -10.70 -11.08
N LEU A 189 5.42 -9.80 -10.68
CA LEU A 189 5.05 -8.46 -10.22
C LEU A 189 4.36 -7.67 -11.34
N LYS A 190 3.15 -7.17 -11.08
CA LYS A 190 2.37 -6.31 -11.99
C LYS A 190 1.85 -5.10 -11.22
N CYS A 191 2.30 -3.91 -11.63
CA CYS A 191 1.96 -2.64 -11.00
C CYS A 191 1.53 -1.60 -12.06
N TYR A 192 0.57 -0.75 -11.72
CA TYR A 192 0.06 0.35 -12.55
C TYR A 192 0.05 1.63 -11.71
N MET A 193 0.44 2.77 -12.28
CA MET A 193 0.44 4.08 -11.62
C MET A 193 -0.52 5.02 -12.33
#